data_AF-A0A2S2QZR4-F1
#
_entry.id   AF-A0A2S2QZR4-F1
#
_cell.length_a   1.000
_cell.length_b   1.000
_cell.length_c   1.000
_cell.angle_alpha   90.00
_cell.angle_beta   90.00
_cell.angle_gamma   90.00
#
_symmetry.space_group_name_H-M   'P 1'
#
loop_
_entity.id
_entity.type
_entity.pdbx_description
1 polymer ?
#
loop_
_entity_poly.entity_id
_entity_poly.type
_entity_poly.pdbx_seq_one_letter_code
_entity_poly.pdbx_strand_id
1 'polypeptide(L)'
;RIFGPKKNVKTGEYEIRSNKEIKNLLGEEDIIQTLKGRKMSWLGHVWRSNGIMKDALKWKPEGKRPLGRPKKRWIDEPNQFFRLLGVDNPEELANERVEWRRLCGAVMGLNGLQ
;
A
#
# COMPACT_ATOMS: atom_id res chain seq x y z
N ARG A 1 -19.03 15.70 -7.04
CA ARG A 1 -19.93 15.36 -8.19
C ARG A 1 -20.71 14.12 -7.80
N ILE A 2 -22.04 14.12 -7.88
CA ILE A 2 -22.86 12.96 -7.50
C ILE A 2 -23.28 12.23 -8.78
N PHE A 3 -22.97 10.94 -8.89
CA PHE A 3 -23.45 10.10 -9.98
C PHE A 3 -24.69 9.34 -9.51
N GLY A 4 -25.83 9.60 -10.14
CA GLY A 4 -27.11 8.96 -9.79
C GLY A 4 -27.17 7.46 -10.17
N PRO A 5 -28.37 6.89 -10.34
CA PRO A 5 -28.50 5.56 -10.93
C PRO A 5 -28.13 5.54 -12.42
N LYS A 6 -27.82 4.34 -12.95
CA LYS A 6 -27.60 4.11 -14.40
C LYS A 6 -28.85 3.48 -15.02
N LYS A 7 -29.15 3.79 -16.28
CA LYS A 7 -30.25 3.14 -16.99
C LYS A 7 -29.75 1.84 -17.63
N ASN A 8 -30.42 0.72 -17.37
CA ASN A 8 -30.14 -0.55 -18.01
C ASN A 8 -30.67 -0.53 -19.45
N VAL A 9 -29.80 -0.81 -20.43
CA VAL A 9 -30.15 -0.75 -21.86
C VAL A 9 -31.11 -1.87 -22.28
N LYS A 10 -31.11 -3.00 -21.56
CA LYS A 10 -31.94 -4.18 -21.88
C LYS A 10 -33.33 -4.11 -21.26
N THR A 11 -33.44 -3.66 -20.01
CA THR A 11 -34.72 -3.61 -19.28
C THR A 11 -35.35 -2.22 -19.28
N GLY A 12 -34.58 -1.17 -19.55
CA GLY A 12 -35.02 0.23 -19.48
C GLY A 12 -35.11 0.81 -18.06
N GLU A 13 -34.89 -0.02 -17.03
CA GLU A 13 -34.99 0.36 -15.61
C GLU A 13 -33.72 1.05 -15.10
N TYR A 14 -33.85 1.74 -13.96
CA TYR A 14 -32.72 2.38 -13.27
C TYR A 14 -32.09 1.44 -12.24
N GLU A 15 -30.78 1.26 -12.34
CA GLU A 15 -29.99 0.43 -11.42
C GLU A 15 -29.00 1.27 -10.62
N ILE A 16 -28.76 0.85 -9.38
CA ILE A 16 -27.70 1.40 -8.55
C ILE A 16 -26.35 1.06 -9.19
N ARG A 17 -25.47 2.06 -9.31
CA ARG A 17 -24.10 1.86 -9.80
C ARG A 17 -23.27 1.10 -8.77
N SER A 18 -22.44 0.17 -9.24
CA SER A 18 -21.48 -0.51 -8.38
C SER A 18 -20.33 0.40 -7.97
N ASN A 19 -19.65 0.10 -6.86
CA ASN A 19 -18.46 0.84 -6.42
C ASN A 19 -17.36 0.88 -7.50
N LYS A 20 -17.22 -0.20 -8.29
CA LYS A 20 -16.25 -0.27 -9.39
C LYS A 20 -16.59 0.73 -10.51
N GLU A 21 -17.87 0.84 -10.87
CA GLU A 21 -18.33 1.81 -11.88
C GLU A 21 -18.17 3.25 -11.39
N ILE A 22 -18.49 3.52 -10.12
CA ILE A 22 -18.32 4.85 -9.54
C ILE A 22 -16.84 5.25 -9.55
N LYS A 23 -15.93 4.35 -9.13
CA LYS A 23 -14.48 4.58 -9.19
C LYS A 23 -14.01 4.89 -10.61
N ASN A 24 -14.44 4.10 -11.60
CA ASN A 24 -14.10 4.32 -13.00
C ASN A 24 -14.61 5.67 -13.53
N LEU A 25 -15.82 6.10 -13.13
CA LEU A 25 -16.42 7.38 -13.55
C LEU A 25 -15.75 8.60 -12.90
N LEU A 26 -15.22 8.44 -11.69
CA LEU A 26 -14.43 9.45 -11.01
C LEU A 26 -13.02 9.54 -11.61
N GLY A 27 -12.51 8.44 -12.19
CA GLY A 27 -11.13 8.37 -12.68
C GLY A 27 -10.10 8.49 -11.55
N GLU A 28 -10.54 8.27 -10.31
CA GLU A 28 -9.71 8.39 -9.11
C GLU A 28 -8.87 7.13 -8.91
N GLU A 29 -7.64 7.32 -8.41
CA GLU A 29 -6.77 6.23 -7.98
C GLU A 29 -7.43 5.44 -6.85
N ASP A 30 -7.21 4.13 -6.82
CA ASP A 30 -7.71 3.32 -5.72
C ASP A 30 -7.00 3.72 -4.42
N ILE A 31 -7.77 4.15 -3.42
CA ILE A 31 -7.25 4.60 -2.12
C ILE A 31 -6.28 3.59 -1.48
N ILE A 32 -6.53 2.29 -1.69
CA ILE A 32 -5.65 1.23 -1.19
C ILE A 32 -4.28 1.31 -1.85
N GLN A 33 -4.22 1.54 -3.16
CA GLN A 33 -2.96 1.69 -3.90
C GLN A 33 -2.20 2.93 -3.43
N THR A 34 -2.88 4.07 -3.32
CA THR A 34 -2.27 5.32 -2.82
C THR A 34 -1.71 5.13 -1.41
N LEU A 35 -2.43 4.42 -0.53
CA LEU A 35 -1.97 4.13 0.83
C LEU A 35 -0.72 3.23 0.84
N LYS A 36 -0.66 2.20 -0.03
CA LYS A 36 0.52 1.34 -0.16
C LYS A 36 1.74 2.14 -0.62
N GLY A 37 1.58 3.01 -1.63
CA GLY A 37 2.64 3.91 -2.09
C GLY A 37 3.13 4.88 -1.02
N ARG A 38 2.20 5.46 -0.24
CA ARG A 38 2.55 6.34 0.89
C ARG A 38 3.31 5.61 1.99
N LYS A 39 2.91 4.38 2.34
CA LYS A 39 3.65 3.54 3.31
C LYS A 39 5.09 3.29 2.86
N MET A 40 5.30 2.94 1.59
CA MET A 40 6.64 2.76 1.03
C MET A 40 7.43 4.09 1.03
N SER A 41 6.79 5.19 0.68
CA SER A 41 7.44 6.50 0.69
C SER A 41 7.92 6.90 2.09
N TRP A 42 7.08 6.66 3.10
CA TRP A 42 7.43 6.88 4.51
C TRP A 42 8.54 5.95 4.97
N LEU A 43 8.49 4.65 4.62
CA LEU A 43 9.55 3.69 4.98
C LEU A 43 10.93 4.13 4.48
N GLY A 44 11.01 4.54 3.22
CA GLY A 44 12.27 5.03 2.67
C GLY A 44 12.75 6.32 3.35
N HIS A 45 11.83 7.20 3.75
CA HIS A 45 12.18 8.37 4.55
C HIS A 45 12.77 7.97 5.90
N VAL A 46 12.16 7.00 6.60
CA VAL A 46 12.64 6.50 7.89
C VAL A 46 14.01 5.81 7.75
N TRP A 47 14.24 5.02 6.70
CA TRP A 47 15.54 4.38 6.49
C TRP A 47 16.66 5.36 6.13
N ARG A 48 16.34 6.44 5.41
CA ARG A 48 17.30 7.51 5.10
C ARG A 48 17.52 8.48 6.26
N SER A 49 16.62 8.53 7.24
CA SER A 49 16.77 9.43 8.38
C SER A 49 17.70 8.81 9.44
N ASN A 50 18.25 9.69 10.28
CA ASN A 50 18.93 9.30 11.51
C ASN A 50 18.08 9.81 12.67
N GLY A 51 17.60 8.90 13.53
CA GLY A 51 16.82 9.26 14.70
C GLY A 51 15.84 8.18 15.18
N ILE A 52 15.06 8.54 16.19
CA ILE A 52 14.20 7.66 16.98
C ILE A 52 13.23 6.83 16.13
N MET A 53 12.74 7.36 15.00
CA MET A 53 11.84 6.62 14.11
C MET A 53 12.51 5.38 13.52
N LYS A 54 13.78 5.49 13.10
CA LYS A 54 14.54 4.37 12.55
C LYS A 54 14.85 3.33 13.63
N ASP A 55 15.19 3.80 14.83
CA ASP A 55 15.45 2.93 15.98
C ASP A 55 14.19 2.17 16.40
N ALA A 56 13.04 2.87 16.51
CA ALA A 56 11.75 2.26 16.83
C ALA A 56 11.31 1.24 15.78
N LEU A 57 11.57 1.50 14.48
CA LEU A 57 11.29 0.55 13.41
C LEU A 57 12.16 -0.71 13.50
N LYS A 58 13.45 -0.55 13.83
CA LYS A 58 14.42 -1.65 13.98
C LYS A 58 14.26 -2.40 15.30
N TRP A 59 13.65 -1.79 16.30
CA TRP A 59 13.52 -2.35 17.64
C TRP A 59 12.82 -3.71 17.62
N LYS A 60 13.39 -4.63 18.39
CA LYS A 60 12.88 -5.99 18.61
C LYS A 60 12.67 -6.13 20.11
N PRO A 61 11.42 -6.13 20.61
CA PRO A 61 11.17 -6.29 22.04
C PRO A 61 11.69 -7.65 22.51
N GLU A 62 12.47 -7.64 23.58
CA GLU A 62 12.92 -8.85 24.26
C GLU A 62 11.83 -9.33 25.22
N GLY A 63 11.61 -10.65 25.27
CA GLY A 63 10.62 -11.26 26.15
C GLY A 63 9.84 -12.41 25.50
N LYS A 64 9.01 -13.07 26.31
CA LYS A 64 8.16 -14.18 25.87
C LYS A 64 6.96 -13.64 25.09
N ARG A 65 6.80 -14.08 23.83
CA ARG A 65 5.61 -13.76 23.05
C ARG A 65 4.36 -14.38 23.71
N PRO A 66 3.20 -13.71 23.68
CA PRO A 66 1.97 -14.30 24.14
C PRO A 66 1.65 -15.57 23.34
N LEU A 67 0.98 -16.54 23.97
CA LEU A 67 0.49 -17.72 23.27
C LEU A 67 -0.57 -17.31 22.23
N GLY A 68 -0.48 -17.90 21.03
CA GLY A 68 -1.39 -17.64 19.91
C GLY A 68 -0.69 -17.04 18.69
N ARG A 69 -1.48 -16.61 17.69
CA ARG A 69 -0.96 -16.03 16.44
C ARG A 69 -0.39 -14.64 16.73
N PRO A 70 0.90 -14.39 16.43
CA PRO A 70 1.46 -13.05 16.52
C PRO A 70 0.69 -12.07 15.63
N LYS A 71 0.43 -10.86 16.14
CA LYS A 71 -0.11 -9.77 15.32
C LYS A 71 0.88 -9.41 14.21
N LYS A 72 0.36 -9.05 13.03
CA LYS A 72 1.20 -8.50 11.95
C LYS A 72 1.84 -7.20 12.44
N ARG A 73 3.16 -7.09 12.29
CA ARG A 73 3.91 -5.85 12.50
C ARG A 73 3.69 -4.93 11.32
N TRP A 74 3.90 -3.64 11.54
CA TRP A 74 3.82 -2.64 10.47
C TRP A 74 4.78 -2.96 9.30
N ILE A 75 6.00 -3.40 9.58
CA ILE A 75 7.02 -3.71 8.57
C ILE A 75 6.71 -4.99 7.75
N ASP A 76 5.81 -5.85 8.21
CA ASP A 76 5.52 -7.13 7.55
C ASP A 76 4.87 -6.95 6.17
N GLU A 77 4.07 -5.90 6.01
CA GLU A 77 3.41 -5.56 4.74
C GLU A 77 4.41 -4.99 3.71
N PRO A 78 5.25 -3.97 4.01
CA PRO A 78 6.35 -3.59 3.13
C PRO A 78 7.27 -4.76 2.75
N ASN A 79 7.58 -5.64 3.71
CA ASN A 79 8.36 -6.85 3.45
C ASN A 79 7.69 -7.80 2.44
N GLN A 80 6.35 -7.83 2.40
CA GLN A 80 5.63 -8.59 1.39
C GLN A 80 5.81 -7.97 -0.01
N PHE A 81 5.78 -6.63 -0.12
CA PHE A 81 6.00 -5.96 -1.39
C PHE A 81 7.42 -6.18 -1.94
N PHE A 82 8.45 -6.11 -1.09
CA PHE A 82 9.82 -6.41 -1.50
C PHE A 82 9.96 -7.84 -2.03
N ARG A 83 9.37 -8.82 -1.34
CA ARG A 83 9.36 -10.22 -1.80
C ARG A 83 8.68 -10.39 -3.15
N LEU A 84 7.56 -9.71 -3.37
CA LEU A 84 6.81 -9.79 -4.64
C LEU A 84 7.53 -9.12 -5.80
N LEU A 85 8.27 -8.04 -5.51
CA LEU A 85 9.01 -7.28 -6.50
C LEU A 85 10.46 -7.74 -6.67
N GLY A 86 10.87 -8.81 -5.96
CA GLY A 86 12.24 -9.34 -6.05
C GLY A 86 13.31 -8.38 -5.55
N VAL A 87 13.03 -7.60 -4.50
CA VAL A 87 13.97 -6.64 -3.93
C VAL A 87 14.71 -7.27 -2.76
N ASP A 88 16.01 -7.50 -2.93
CA ASP A 88 16.85 -8.18 -1.94
C ASP A 88 17.32 -7.26 -0.81
N ASN A 89 17.83 -6.06 -1.13
CA ASN A 89 18.32 -5.09 -0.13
C ASN A 89 17.55 -3.76 -0.17
N PRO A 90 16.31 -3.72 0.34
CA PRO A 90 15.45 -2.55 0.23
C PRO A 90 15.94 -1.36 1.08
N GLU A 91 16.68 -1.59 2.18
CA GLU A 91 17.23 -0.50 3.00
C GLU A 91 18.37 0.23 2.27
N GLU A 92 19.22 -0.49 1.53
CA GLU A 92 20.23 0.13 0.67
C GLU A 92 19.59 0.82 -0.54
N LEU A 93 18.64 0.16 -1.21
CA LEU A 93 17.87 0.73 -2.32
C LEU A 93 17.14 2.02 -1.92
N ALA A 94 16.76 2.17 -0.64
CA ALA A 94 16.15 3.39 -0.17
C ALA A 94 17.08 4.62 -0.23
N ASN A 95 18.41 4.46 -0.26
CA ASN A 95 19.32 5.58 -0.48
C ASN A 95 19.26 6.10 -1.92
N GLU A 96 18.97 5.21 -2.88
CA GLU A 96 18.75 5.55 -4.29
C GLU A 96 17.37 6.16 -4.50
N ARG A 97 17.24 7.49 -4.31
CA ARG A 97 15.94 8.20 -4.31
C ARG A 97 15.10 7.97 -5.58
N VAL A 98 15.75 7.86 -6.75
CA VAL A 98 15.05 7.64 -8.03
C VAL A 98 14.49 6.23 -8.09
N GLU A 99 15.30 5.23 -7.78
CA GLU A 99 14.87 3.83 -7.76
C GLU A 99 13.82 3.58 -6.66
N TRP A 100 13.98 4.22 -5.50
CA TRP A 100 12.97 4.17 -4.44
C TRP A 100 11.62 4.73 -4.89
N ARG A 101 11.61 5.85 -5.62
CA ARG A 101 10.38 6.44 -6.16
C ARG A 101 9.73 5.51 -7.20
N ARG A 102 10.54 4.86 -8.06
CA ARG A 102 10.05 3.85 -9.01
C ARG A 102 9.43 2.66 -8.29
N LEU A 103 10.07 2.18 -7.22
CA LEU A 103 9.56 1.10 -6.39
C LEU A 103 8.23 1.47 -5.74
N CYS A 104 8.10 2.68 -5.18
CA CYS A 104 6.82 3.17 -4.66
C CYS A 104 5.72 3.14 -5.74
N GLY A 105 6.05 3.57 -6.97
CA GLY A 105 5.16 3.48 -8.13
C GLY A 105 4.74 2.05 -8.47
N ALA A 106 5.70 1.13 -8.51
CA ALA A 106 5.45 -0.29 -8.75
C ALA A 106 4.52 -0.89 -7.68
N VAL A 107 4.73 -0.54 -6.40
CA VAL A 107 3.87 -0.99 -5.30
C VAL A 107 2.45 -0.42 -5.41
N MET A 108 2.28 0.83 -5.85
CA MET A 108 0.95 1.38 -6.12
C MET A 108 0.23 0.60 -7.23
N GLY A 109 0.95 0.16 -8.26
CA GLY A 109 0.40 -0.67 -9.34
C GLY A 109 0.03 -2.11 -8.96
N LEU A 110 0.38 -2.59 -7.77
CA LEU A 110 0.04 -3.94 -7.30
C LEU A 110 -1.45 -4.05 -6.92
N ASN A 111 -2.27 -4.49 -7.87
CA ASN A 111 -3.66 -4.86 -7.65
C ASN A 111 -3.77 -6.21 -6.91
N GLY A 112 -4.64 -6.29 -5.89
CA GLY A 112 -5.15 -7.59 -5.39
C GLY A 112 -4.52 -8.19 -4.13
N LEU A 113 -3.72 -7.45 -3.37
CA LEU A 113 -3.29 -7.91 -2.03
C LEU A 113 -4.14 -7.24 -0.95
N GLN A 114 -5.16 -7.98 -0.51
CA GLN A 114 -5.88 -7.81 0.76
C GLN A 114 -5.60 -9.03 1.64
#